data_AF-A0A1D2QWG7-F1
#
_entry.id   AF-A0A1D2QWG7-F1
#
_cell.length_a   1.000
_cell.length_b   1.000
_cell.length_c   1.000
_cell.angle_alpha   90.00
_cell.angle_beta   90.00
_cell.angle_gamma   90.00
#
_symmetry.space_group_name_H-M   'P 1'
#
loop_
_entity.id
_entity.type
_entity.pdbx_description
1 polymer ?
#
loop_
_entity_poly.entity_id
_entity_poly.type
_entity_poly.pdbx_seq_one_letter_code
_entity_poly.pdbx_strand_id
1 'polypeptide(L)'
;MKKPWSISTTVRNPERLRSFLKVLKKLEGQEFNRKNQVKYQTLLIQEKIYKPLNISTKFRKYYEDPELSIPYKVAEKIFYAQNYEDPPMRGRQSVNPLNKLGFAIARDGIGYVKITDLGERFLEGDYDIGFIFFKSLLKLQFPNPWSADFSEKDGFNIMSLVATMRLLYKLNKKSTKRGLSKREFSIFIPTLINVNQIDKLFNKIIMEVAT
;
A
#
# COMPACT_ATOMS: atom_id res chain seq x y z
N MET A 1 -21.07 -12.88 6.10
CA MET A 1 -19.83 -12.46 6.79
C MET A 1 -19.44 -11.09 6.26
N LYS A 2 -19.08 -10.11 7.11
CA LYS A 2 -18.71 -8.78 6.62
C LYS A 2 -17.32 -8.82 5.94
N LYS A 3 -17.09 -7.92 4.98
CA LYS A 3 -15.83 -7.83 4.23
C LYS A 3 -14.66 -7.54 5.20
N PRO A 4 -13.59 -8.34 5.21
CA PRO A 4 -12.41 -8.04 6.03
C PRO A 4 -11.58 -6.91 5.40
N TRP A 5 -10.93 -6.10 6.23
CA TRP A 5 -9.93 -5.14 5.74
C TRP A 5 -8.55 -5.79 5.67
N SER A 6 -7.70 -5.27 4.79
CA SER A 6 -6.32 -5.71 4.67
C SER A 6 -5.40 -4.55 4.31
N ILE A 7 -4.13 -4.68 4.67
CA ILE A 7 -3.07 -3.80 4.19
C ILE A 7 -2.53 -4.40 2.89
N SER A 8 -2.20 -3.54 1.92
CA SER A 8 -1.65 -3.98 0.63
C SER A 8 -0.43 -4.88 0.83
N THR A 9 -0.33 -5.95 0.04
CA THR A 9 0.84 -6.84 0.07
C THR A 9 2.13 -6.12 -0.33
N THR A 10 2.05 -4.99 -1.04
CA THR A 10 3.21 -4.14 -1.36
C THR A 10 3.86 -3.55 -0.10
N VAL A 11 3.12 -3.40 1.01
CA VAL A 11 3.67 -2.96 2.31
C VAL A 11 4.60 -4.01 2.93
N ARG A 12 4.55 -5.26 2.46
CA ARG A 12 5.47 -6.32 2.91
C ARG A 12 6.92 -6.08 2.48
N ASN A 13 7.17 -5.17 1.53
CA ASN A 13 8.50 -4.73 1.15
C ASN A 13 8.56 -3.19 1.13
N PRO A 14 8.88 -2.56 2.27
CA PRO A 14 9.02 -1.11 2.38
C PRO A 14 10.02 -0.49 1.38
N GLU A 15 11.14 -1.15 1.13
CA GLU A 15 12.15 -0.66 0.18
C GLU A 15 11.58 -0.56 -1.23
N ARG A 16 10.72 -1.50 -1.63
CA ARG A 16 10.00 -1.42 -2.91
C ARG A 16 9.09 -0.20 -2.95
N LEU A 17 8.39 0.14 -1.87
CA LEU A 17 7.55 1.35 -1.81
C LEU A 17 8.39 2.62 -1.96
N ARG A 18 9.57 2.65 -1.33
CA ARG A 18 10.50 3.77 -1.47
C ARG A 18 10.94 3.95 -2.92
N SER A 19 11.30 2.88 -3.59
CA SER A 19 11.66 2.90 -5.02
C SER A 19 10.50 3.40 -5.89
N PHE A 20 9.28 2.98 -5.62
CA PHE A 20 8.09 3.47 -6.32
C PHE A 20 7.90 4.98 -6.09
N LEU A 21 8.05 5.45 -4.85
CA LEU A 21 7.94 6.86 -4.49
C LEU A 21 9.02 7.72 -5.17
N LYS A 22 10.26 7.24 -5.24
CA LYS A 22 11.35 7.91 -5.98
C LYS A 22 11.01 8.13 -7.45
N VAL A 23 10.38 7.13 -8.08
CA VAL A 23 9.95 7.26 -9.47
C VAL A 23 8.76 8.22 -9.60
N LEU A 24 7.80 8.16 -8.67
CA LEU A 24 6.65 9.06 -8.66
C LEU A 24 7.08 10.52 -8.49
N LYS A 25 8.10 10.79 -7.67
CA LYS A 25 8.68 12.14 -7.45
C LYS A 25 9.10 12.80 -8.77
N LYS A 26 9.54 12.03 -9.78
CA LYS A 26 9.86 12.55 -11.14
C LYS A 26 8.65 13.16 -11.87
N LEU A 27 7.43 12.90 -11.38
CA LEU A 27 6.17 13.42 -11.91
C LEU A 27 5.55 14.49 -11.02
N GLU A 28 6.21 14.90 -9.93
CA GLU A 28 5.69 15.95 -9.06
C GLU A 28 5.43 17.25 -9.83
N GLY A 29 4.33 17.94 -9.47
CA GLY A 29 3.86 19.13 -10.18
C GLY A 29 3.13 18.84 -11.49
N GLN A 30 3.10 17.59 -11.98
CA GLN A 30 2.29 17.20 -13.15
C GLN A 30 0.95 16.61 -12.70
N GLU A 31 -0.12 16.76 -13.49
CA GLU A 31 -1.41 16.14 -13.17
C GLU A 31 -1.32 14.62 -13.20
N PHE A 32 -1.98 13.91 -12.28
CA PHE A 32 -2.01 12.44 -12.30
C PHE A 32 -3.12 11.86 -13.19
N ASN A 33 -3.26 12.41 -14.39
CA ASN A 33 -4.25 12.03 -15.41
C ASN A 33 -3.84 10.72 -16.14
N ARG A 34 -4.72 10.21 -17.03
CA ARG A 34 -4.50 8.96 -17.77
C ARG A 34 -3.13 8.86 -18.45
N LYS A 35 -2.64 9.96 -19.05
CA LYS A 35 -1.32 10.01 -19.71
C LYS A 35 -0.20 9.80 -18.69
N ASN A 36 -0.24 10.52 -17.58
CA ASN A 36 0.80 10.40 -16.54
C ASN A 36 0.69 9.12 -15.71
N GLN A 37 -0.50 8.51 -15.62
CA GLN A 37 -0.66 7.15 -15.08
C GLN A 37 0.12 6.12 -15.92
N VAL A 38 0.01 6.17 -17.25
CA VAL A 38 0.81 5.33 -18.15
C VAL A 38 2.29 5.65 -18.02
N LYS A 39 2.66 6.94 -18.10
CA LYS A 39 4.05 7.41 -17.95
C LYS A 39 4.68 6.91 -16.66
N TYR A 40 3.95 6.97 -15.54
CA TYR A 40 4.43 6.46 -14.25
C TYR A 40 4.78 4.97 -14.32
N GLN A 41 3.89 4.15 -14.87
CA GLN A 41 4.18 2.72 -15.02
C GLN A 41 5.35 2.46 -15.97
N THR A 42 5.46 3.23 -17.05
CA THR A 42 6.60 3.16 -17.98
C THR A 42 7.92 3.52 -17.30
N LEU A 43 7.93 4.56 -16.47
CA LEU A 43 9.11 4.94 -15.68
C LEU A 43 9.51 3.83 -14.69
N LEU A 44 8.54 3.17 -14.04
CA LEU A 44 8.85 2.02 -13.17
C LEU A 44 9.52 0.86 -13.92
N ILE A 45 9.17 0.66 -15.19
CA ILE A 45 9.83 -0.32 -16.07
C ILE A 45 11.23 0.18 -16.45
N GLN A 46 11.36 1.45 -16.81
CA GLN A 46 12.62 2.08 -17.20
C GLN A 46 13.70 1.93 -16.11
N GLU A 47 13.30 2.13 -14.85
CA GLU A 47 14.16 2.05 -13.68
C GLU A 47 14.35 0.61 -13.16
N LYS A 48 13.87 -0.40 -13.90
CA LYS A 48 13.90 -1.84 -13.52
C LYS A 48 13.21 -2.16 -12.18
N ILE A 49 12.41 -1.25 -11.63
CA ILE A 49 11.65 -1.41 -10.39
C ILE A 49 10.40 -2.30 -10.60
N TYR A 50 9.90 -2.32 -11.83
CA TYR A 50 8.80 -3.20 -12.25
C TYR A 50 9.21 -4.00 -13.48
N LYS A 51 9.17 -5.33 -13.38
CA LYS A 51 9.42 -6.25 -14.51
C LYS A 51 8.10 -6.83 -15.03
N PRO A 52 7.65 -6.48 -16.25
CA PRO A 52 6.49 -7.10 -16.88
C PRO A 52 6.77 -8.54 -17.32
N LEU A 53 5.71 -9.30 -17.63
CA LEU A 53 5.84 -10.71 -18.03
C LEU A 53 6.20 -10.84 -19.51
N ASN A 54 5.51 -10.11 -20.39
CA ASN A 54 5.70 -10.23 -21.83
C ASN A 54 6.86 -9.34 -22.32
N ILE A 55 8.10 -9.83 -22.22
CA ILE A 55 9.28 -9.10 -22.70
C ILE A 55 9.82 -9.78 -23.96
N SER A 56 9.72 -9.08 -25.10
CA SER A 56 10.28 -9.51 -26.38
C SER A 56 11.78 -9.81 -26.24
N THR A 57 12.26 -10.84 -26.93
CA THR A 57 13.67 -11.29 -26.90
C THR A 57 14.66 -10.15 -27.14
N LYS A 58 14.36 -9.24 -28.08
CA LYS A 58 15.20 -8.07 -28.39
C LYS A 58 15.44 -7.10 -27.21
N PHE A 59 14.59 -7.14 -26.19
CA PHE A 59 14.68 -6.28 -25.01
C PHE A 59 15.19 -7.00 -23.76
N ARG A 60 15.42 -8.32 -23.82
CA ARG A 60 15.89 -9.10 -22.65
C ARG A 60 17.26 -8.68 -22.16
N LYS A 61 18.15 -8.26 -23.07
CA LYS A 61 19.49 -7.74 -22.75
C LYS A 61 19.50 -6.68 -21.64
N TYR A 62 18.48 -5.82 -21.59
CA TYR A 62 18.38 -4.78 -20.58
C TYR A 62 18.10 -5.29 -19.15
N TYR A 63 17.60 -6.52 -19.02
CA TYR A 63 17.35 -7.16 -17.74
C TYR A 63 18.42 -8.20 -17.38
N GLU A 64 19.18 -8.67 -18.38
CA GLU A 64 20.30 -9.59 -18.20
C GLU A 64 21.58 -8.86 -17.82
N ASP A 65 21.76 -7.63 -18.31
CA ASP A 65 22.84 -6.73 -17.94
C ASP A 65 22.36 -5.69 -16.90
N PRO A 66 22.86 -5.74 -15.65
CA PRO A 66 22.51 -4.77 -14.60
C PRO A 66 22.89 -3.33 -14.97
N GLU A 67 24.03 -3.11 -15.61
CA GLU A 67 24.60 -1.79 -15.91
C GLU A 67 23.87 -1.10 -17.08
N LEU A 68 23.24 -1.89 -17.95
CA LEU A 68 22.55 -1.35 -19.11
C LEU A 68 21.21 -0.69 -18.72
N SER A 69 21.15 0.63 -18.74
CA SER A 69 19.91 1.37 -18.52
C SER A 69 18.89 1.13 -19.64
N ILE A 70 17.60 1.06 -19.30
CA ILE A 70 16.52 0.96 -20.29
C ILE A 70 16.18 2.37 -20.79
N PRO A 71 16.25 2.66 -22.10
CA PRO A 71 15.75 3.93 -22.63
C PRO A 71 14.23 4.02 -22.48
N TYR A 72 13.69 5.22 -22.20
CA TYR A 72 12.23 5.41 -22.03
C TYR A 72 11.41 4.82 -23.19
N LYS A 73 11.84 5.04 -24.45
CA LYS A 73 11.17 4.50 -25.64
C LYS A 73 11.16 2.96 -25.69
N VAL A 74 12.16 2.31 -25.09
CA VAL A 74 12.18 0.85 -24.95
C VAL A 74 11.23 0.42 -23.84
N ALA A 75 11.25 1.09 -22.68
CA ALA A 75 10.31 0.81 -21.59
C ALA A 75 8.84 0.98 -22.05
N GLU A 76 8.56 1.99 -22.85
CA GLU A 76 7.24 2.26 -23.45
C GLU A 76 6.81 1.10 -24.37
N LYS A 77 7.71 0.61 -25.24
CA LYS A 77 7.44 -0.56 -26.08
C LYS A 77 7.19 -1.83 -25.26
N ILE A 78 7.95 -2.05 -24.18
CA ILE A 78 7.74 -3.18 -23.28
C ILE A 78 6.38 -3.06 -22.58
N PHE A 79 6.00 -1.86 -22.14
CA PHE A 79 4.71 -1.60 -21.51
C PHE A 79 3.54 -1.91 -22.44
N TYR A 80 3.55 -1.39 -23.67
CA TYR A 80 2.47 -1.63 -24.61
C TYR A 80 2.42 -3.07 -25.13
N ALA A 81 3.55 -3.81 -25.15
CA ALA A 81 3.56 -5.23 -25.48
C ALA A 81 2.76 -6.09 -24.48
N GLN A 82 2.38 -5.56 -23.31
CA GLN A 82 1.51 -6.26 -22.37
C GLN A 82 0.04 -6.29 -22.80
N ASN A 83 -0.36 -5.48 -23.79
CA ASN A 83 -1.74 -5.42 -24.30
C ASN A 83 -2.81 -5.28 -23.20
N TYR A 84 -2.57 -4.38 -22.23
CA TYR A 84 -3.54 -4.09 -21.17
C TYR A 84 -4.84 -3.49 -21.74
N GLU A 85 -5.99 -3.97 -21.28
CA GLU A 85 -7.31 -3.41 -21.64
C GLU A 85 -7.47 -1.94 -21.18
N ASP A 86 -7.05 -1.64 -19.95
CA ASP A 86 -6.96 -0.27 -19.43
C ASP A 86 -5.51 0.04 -18.98
N PRO A 87 -4.63 0.46 -19.89
CA PRO A 87 -3.23 0.72 -19.56
C PRO A 87 -3.02 1.71 -18.40
N PRO A 88 -3.77 2.83 -18.30
CA PRO A 88 -3.71 3.73 -17.14
C PRO A 88 -3.98 3.05 -15.78
N MET A 89 -4.75 1.96 -15.73
CA MET A 89 -5.01 1.20 -14.49
C MET A 89 -3.72 0.77 -13.80
N ARG A 90 -2.68 0.44 -14.55
CA ARG A 90 -1.40 -0.04 -14.00
C ARG A 90 -0.71 1.04 -13.17
N GLY A 91 -0.69 2.28 -13.67
CA GLY A 91 -0.20 3.43 -12.91
C GLY A 91 -0.99 3.67 -11.63
N ARG A 92 -2.33 3.58 -11.71
CA ARG A 92 -3.22 3.70 -10.54
C ARG A 92 -2.93 2.63 -9.49
N GLN A 93 -2.76 1.38 -9.90
CA GLN A 93 -2.44 0.26 -9.01
C GLN A 93 -1.08 0.45 -8.33
N SER A 94 -0.08 0.90 -9.09
CA SER A 94 1.27 1.15 -8.57
C SER A 94 1.33 2.30 -7.57
N VAL A 95 0.53 3.36 -7.75
CA VAL A 95 0.52 4.51 -6.82
C VAL A 95 -0.40 4.31 -5.62
N ASN A 96 -1.40 3.43 -5.73
CA ASN A 96 -2.38 3.18 -4.66
C ASN A 96 -1.78 2.95 -3.27
N PRO A 97 -0.74 2.10 -3.07
CA PRO A 97 -0.15 1.94 -1.74
C PRO A 97 0.52 3.22 -1.23
N LEU A 98 1.10 4.06 -2.10
CA LEU A 98 1.73 5.33 -1.71
C LEU A 98 0.68 6.34 -1.23
N ASN A 99 -0.46 6.43 -1.94
CA ASN A 99 -1.59 7.27 -1.52
C ASN A 99 -2.21 6.74 -0.21
N LYS A 100 -2.44 5.43 -0.08
CA LYS A 100 -3.07 4.82 1.11
C LYS A 100 -2.22 4.99 2.38
N LEU A 101 -0.89 5.00 2.26
CA LEU A 101 0.03 5.23 3.38
C LEU A 101 0.32 6.71 3.64
N GLY A 102 -0.26 7.61 2.83
CA GLY A 102 -0.09 9.05 2.96
C GLY A 102 1.29 9.55 2.59
N PHE A 103 2.01 8.85 1.69
CA PHE A 103 3.30 9.31 1.18
C PHE A 103 3.18 10.29 0.02
N ALA A 104 2.11 10.16 -0.78
CA ALA A 104 1.86 11.02 -1.93
C ALA A 104 0.37 11.33 -2.08
N ILE A 105 0.09 12.38 -2.85
CA ILE A 105 -1.22 12.69 -3.42
C ILE A 105 -1.04 12.61 -4.93
N ALA A 106 -1.48 11.51 -5.52
CA ALA A 106 -1.41 11.28 -6.97
C ALA A 106 -2.68 10.56 -7.42
N ARG A 107 -3.70 11.35 -7.80
CA ARG A 107 -5.01 10.84 -8.20
C ARG A 107 -5.60 11.70 -9.31
N ASP A 108 -6.24 11.04 -10.26
CA ASP A 108 -6.97 11.69 -11.34
C ASP A 108 -8.05 12.63 -10.79
N GLY A 109 -8.17 13.82 -11.37
CA GLY A 109 -9.15 14.84 -10.98
C GLY A 109 -8.92 15.54 -9.63
N ILE A 110 -7.88 15.20 -8.86
CA ILE A 110 -7.56 15.86 -7.58
C ILE A 110 -6.55 17.01 -7.77
N GLY A 111 -5.75 16.97 -8.84
CA GLY A 111 -4.77 17.99 -9.17
C GLY A 111 -3.39 17.40 -9.49
N TYR A 112 -2.35 18.17 -9.17
CA TYR A 112 -0.97 17.78 -9.42
C TYR A 112 -0.48 16.70 -8.44
N VAL A 113 0.38 15.82 -8.94
CA VAL A 113 1.17 14.90 -8.12
C VAL A 113 1.94 15.72 -7.09
N LYS A 114 1.76 15.38 -5.81
CA LYS A 114 2.48 15.98 -4.69
C LYS A 114 3.05 14.87 -3.81
N ILE A 115 4.33 14.95 -3.49
CA ILE A 115 4.91 14.12 -2.43
C ILE A 115 4.67 14.86 -1.10
N THR A 116 4.21 14.13 -0.09
CA THR A 116 3.90 14.70 1.23
C THR A 116 5.16 14.84 2.07
N ASP A 117 5.13 15.62 3.16
CA ASP A 117 6.26 15.72 4.09
C ASP A 117 6.69 14.35 4.65
N LEU A 118 5.75 13.43 4.86
CA LEU A 118 6.06 12.05 5.27
C LEU A 118 6.74 11.27 4.14
N GLY A 119 6.30 11.50 2.89
CA GLY A 119 6.93 10.95 1.70
C GLY A 119 8.34 11.47 1.48
N GLU A 120 8.58 12.78 1.64
CA GLU A 120 9.92 13.38 1.56
C GLU A 120 10.87 12.76 2.59
N ARG A 121 10.43 12.68 3.85
CA ARG A 121 11.19 12.00 4.91
C ARG A 121 11.48 10.54 4.59
N PHE A 122 10.56 9.85 3.92
CA PHE A 122 10.80 8.47 3.48
C PHE A 122 11.83 8.37 2.33
N LEU A 123 12.04 9.46 1.59
CA LEU A 123 13.04 9.53 0.53
C LEU A 123 14.43 9.95 1.02
N GLU A 124 14.55 10.55 2.21
CA GLU A 124 15.83 10.93 2.85
C GLU A 124 16.80 9.73 2.98
N GLY A 125 18.09 10.02 3.16
CA GLY A 125 19.15 9.01 3.23
C GLY A 125 19.19 8.26 4.57
N ASP A 126 18.80 8.93 5.65
CA ASP A 126 18.92 8.55 7.06
C ASP A 126 17.53 8.43 7.74
N TYR A 127 16.57 7.82 7.05
CA TYR A 127 15.20 7.70 7.53
C TYR A 127 14.99 6.52 8.49
N ASP A 128 14.16 6.71 9.51
CA ASP A 128 13.68 5.62 10.37
C ASP A 128 12.42 4.98 9.78
N ILE A 129 12.60 3.83 9.14
CA ILE A 129 11.51 3.02 8.58
C ILE A 129 10.41 2.70 9.59
N GLY A 130 10.77 2.40 10.83
CA GLY A 130 9.82 2.09 11.90
C GLY A 130 8.95 3.29 12.22
N PHE A 131 9.58 4.46 12.39
CA PHE A 131 8.87 5.72 12.62
C PHE A 131 7.95 6.11 11.46
N ILE A 132 8.43 6.01 10.21
CA ILE A 132 7.65 6.36 9.01
C ILE A 132 6.37 5.50 8.94
N PHE A 133 6.51 4.18 9.00
CA PHE A 133 5.35 3.29 8.93
C PHE A 133 4.45 3.40 10.16
N PHE A 134 5.02 3.64 11.34
CA PHE A 134 4.22 3.91 12.53
C PHE A 134 3.33 5.14 12.33
N LYS A 135 3.87 6.26 11.82
CA LYS A 135 3.09 7.46 11.51
C LYS A 135 2.01 7.20 10.46
N SER A 136 2.30 6.46 9.40
CA SER A 136 1.31 6.08 8.38
C SER A 136 0.18 5.23 8.97
N LEU A 137 0.53 4.16 9.69
CA LEU A 137 -0.43 3.20 10.22
C LEU A 137 -1.26 3.79 11.37
N LEU A 138 -0.71 4.73 12.13
CA LEU A 138 -1.43 5.44 13.18
C LEU A 138 -2.61 6.25 12.62
N LYS A 139 -2.53 6.73 11.38
CA LYS A 139 -3.59 7.49 10.69
C LYS A 139 -4.43 6.64 9.74
N LEU A 140 -4.08 5.37 9.53
CA LEU A 140 -4.82 4.50 8.64
C LEU A 140 -6.19 4.18 9.24
N GLN A 141 -7.25 4.61 8.55
CA GLN A 141 -8.62 4.48 9.00
C GLN A 141 -9.55 3.95 7.91
N PHE A 142 -10.64 3.32 8.33
CA PHE A 142 -11.76 2.88 7.52
C PHE A 142 -13.06 3.35 8.19
N PRO A 143 -13.91 4.16 7.54
CA PRO A 143 -13.79 4.63 6.16
C PRO A 143 -12.58 5.52 5.92
N ASN A 144 -12.04 5.45 4.70
CA ASN A 144 -10.99 6.36 4.27
C ASN A 144 -11.60 7.37 3.29
N PRO A 145 -11.49 8.70 3.50
CA PRO A 145 -12.01 9.69 2.57
C PRO A 145 -11.51 9.52 1.13
N TRP A 146 -10.36 8.88 0.96
CA TRP A 146 -9.70 8.63 -0.32
C TRP A 146 -10.04 7.26 -0.94
N SER A 147 -10.83 6.41 -0.27
CA SER A 147 -11.21 5.10 -0.79
C SER A 147 -12.63 4.70 -0.38
N ALA A 148 -13.42 4.30 -1.37
CA ALA A 148 -14.74 3.71 -1.16
C ALA A 148 -14.70 2.19 -0.86
N ASP A 149 -13.50 1.58 -0.77
CA ASP A 149 -13.35 0.12 -0.62
C ASP A 149 -13.98 -0.42 0.67
N PHE A 150 -13.98 0.40 1.73
CA PHE A 150 -14.43 0.08 3.07
C PHE A 150 -15.26 1.24 3.62
N SER A 151 -16.57 1.19 3.47
CA SER A 151 -17.44 2.34 3.71
C SER A 151 -18.20 2.26 5.03
N GLU A 152 -18.74 3.39 5.50
CA GLU A 152 -19.67 3.41 6.63
C GLU A 152 -20.92 2.57 6.39
N LYS A 153 -21.40 2.50 5.14
CA LYS A 153 -22.56 1.66 4.76
C LYS A 153 -22.31 0.18 5.05
N ASP A 154 -21.06 -0.27 4.95
CA ASP A 154 -20.65 -1.64 5.29
C ASP A 154 -20.41 -1.81 6.82
N GLY A 155 -20.46 -0.71 7.57
CA GLY A 155 -20.29 -0.63 9.01
C GLY A 155 -18.85 -0.41 9.47
N PHE A 156 -17.95 0.04 8.58
CA PHE A 156 -16.59 0.41 8.96
C PHE A 156 -16.60 1.69 9.80
N ASN A 157 -15.88 1.66 10.91
CA ASN A 157 -15.52 2.83 11.71
C ASN A 157 -14.36 2.44 12.65
N ILE A 158 -13.14 2.46 12.10
CA ILE A 158 -11.97 1.96 12.80
C ILE A 158 -10.68 2.62 12.33
N MET A 159 -9.80 2.90 13.29
CA MET A 159 -8.36 3.10 13.05
C MET A 159 -7.65 1.78 13.36
N SER A 160 -7.20 1.08 12.32
CA SER A 160 -6.88 -0.34 12.40
C SER A 160 -5.75 -0.66 13.38
N LEU A 161 -4.66 0.10 13.34
CA LEU A 161 -3.53 -0.07 14.27
C LEU A 161 -3.95 0.22 15.71
N VAL A 162 -4.65 1.34 15.95
CA VAL A 162 -5.07 1.77 17.28
C VAL A 162 -6.02 0.75 17.92
N ALA A 163 -7.00 0.26 17.16
CA ALA A 163 -7.93 -0.75 17.62
C ALA A 163 -7.22 -2.08 17.93
N THR A 164 -6.26 -2.48 17.10
CA THR A 164 -5.42 -3.66 17.34
C THR A 164 -4.61 -3.51 18.63
N MET A 165 -3.94 -2.38 18.83
CA MET A 165 -3.18 -2.10 20.06
C MET A 165 -4.08 -2.12 21.30
N ARG A 166 -5.29 -1.54 21.22
CA ARG A 166 -6.26 -1.55 22.31
C ARG A 166 -6.73 -2.97 22.65
N LEU A 167 -6.99 -3.81 21.65
CA LEU A 167 -7.32 -5.23 21.86
C LEU A 167 -6.18 -5.98 22.54
N LEU A 168 -4.95 -5.85 22.02
CA LEU A 168 -3.76 -6.50 22.59
C LEU A 168 -3.50 -6.05 24.03
N TYR A 169 -3.67 -4.75 24.31
CA TYR A 169 -3.59 -4.22 25.66
C TYR A 169 -4.61 -4.88 26.60
N LYS A 170 -5.87 -5.02 26.18
CA LYS A 170 -6.90 -5.70 26.98
C LYS A 170 -6.57 -7.17 27.21
N LEU A 171 -6.14 -7.90 26.18
CA LEU A 171 -5.71 -9.30 26.30
C LEU A 171 -4.61 -9.46 27.35
N ASN A 172 -3.56 -8.64 27.24
CA ASN A 172 -2.43 -8.67 28.17
C ASN A 172 -2.82 -8.27 29.60
N LYS A 173 -3.78 -7.36 29.79
CA LYS A 173 -4.17 -6.89 31.13
C LYS A 173 -5.22 -7.77 31.80
N LYS A 174 -6.15 -8.35 31.04
CA LYS A 174 -7.38 -8.97 31.56
C LYS A 174 -7.46 -10.48 31.32
N SER A 175 -6.42 -11.10 30.78
CA SER A 175 -6.36 -12.55 30.59
C SER A 175 -4.95 -13.08 30.82
N THR A 176 -4.84 -14.40 31.01
CA THR A 176 -3.55 -15.11 31.05
C THR A 176 -2.89 -15.17 29.67
N LYS A 177 -3.67 -15.04 28.59
CA LYS A 177 -3.18 -15.00 27.21
C LYS A 177 -2.40 -13.71 26.96
N ARG A 178 -1.17 -13.85 26.47
CA ARG A 178 -0.33 -12.72 26.05
C ARG A 178 -0.36 -12.59 24.53
N GLY A 179 -0.98 -11.51 24.05
CA GLY A 179 -1.09 -11.20 22.62
C GLY A 179 -1.96 -12.17 21.81
N LEU A 180 -1.65 -12.28 20.53
CA LEU A 180 -2.33 -13.15 19.55
C LEU A 180 -1.30 -14.00 18.82
N SER A 181 -1.62 -15.27 18.58
CA SER A 181 -0.89 -16.08 17.61
C SER A 181 -1.07 -15.53 16.20
N LYS A 182 -0.21 -15.93 15.26
CA LYS A 182 -0.33 -15.56 13.84
C LYS A 182 -1.69 -15.94 13.24
N ARG A 183 -2.23 -17.11 13.62
CA ARG A 183 -3.54 -17.60 13.16
C ARG A 183 -4.66 -16.71 13.69
N GLU A 184 -4.67 -16.44 14.99
CA GLU A 184 -5.66 -15.56 15.63
C GLU A 184 -5.60 -14.15 15.06
N PHE A 185 -4.40 -13.60 14.90
CA PHE A 185 -4.21 -12.29 14.26
C PHE A 185 -4.85 -12.27 12.86
N SER A 186 -4.59 -13.28 12.05
CA SER A 186 -5.07 -13.36 10.65
C SER A 186 -6.60 -13.50 10.55
N ILE A 187 -7.26 -14.04 11.58
CA ILE A 187 -8.72 -14.23 11.62
C ILE A 187 -9.40 -13.01 12.24
N PHE A 188 -8.94 -12.58 13.42
CA PHE A 188 -9.64 -11.62 14.26
C PHE A 188 -9.34 -10.17 13.91
N ILE A 189 -8.11 -9.83 13.53
CA ILE A 189 -7.75 -8.42 13.27
C ILE A 189 -8.39 -7.90 11.97
N PRO A 190 -8.30 -8.60 10.82
CA PRO A 190 -8.97 -8.18 9.58
C PRO A 190 -10.50 -8.08 9.69
N THR A 191 -11.12 -8.79 10.64
CA THR A 191 -12.57 -8.79 10.84
C THR A 191 -13.05 -7.80 11.89
N LEU A 192 -12.13 -7.17 12.63
CA LEU A 192 -12.42 -6.04 13.49
C LEU A 192 -12.59 -4.80 12.61
N ILE A 193 -13.84 -4.45 12.28
CA ILE A 193 -14.15 -3.35 11.33
C ILE A 193 -14.67 -2.08 12.03
N ASN A 194 -15.04 -2.21 13.30
CA ASN A 194 -15.61 -1.11 14.08
C ASN A 194 -15.03 -1.15 15.51
N VAL A 195 -14.65 0.01 16.04
CA VAL A 195 -14.09 0.14 17.40
C VAL A 195 -14.99 -0.45 18.49
N ASN A 196 -16.31 -0.40 18.31
CA ASN A 196 -17.29 -0.93 19.27
C ASN A 196 -17.29 -2.48 19.34
N GLN A 197 -16.63 -3.16 18.40
CA GLN A 197 -16.53 -4.62 18.38
C GLN A 197 -15.37 -5.15 19.23
N ILE A 198 -14.46 -4.29 19.73
CA ILE A 198 -13.26 -4.71 20.47
C ILE A 198 -13.62 -5.60 21.66
N ASP A 199 -14.64 -5.24 22.42
CA ASP A 199 -15.02 -5.96 23.64
C ASP A 199 -15.64 -7.32 23.33
N LYS A 200 -16.50 -7.37 22.31
CA LYS A 200 -17.06 -8.63 21.79
C LYS A 200 -15.96 -9.57 21.29
N LEU A 201 -14.99 -9.03 20.56
CA LEU A 201 -13.88 -9.79 19.99
C LEU A 201 -12.93 -10.31 21.08
N PHE A 202 -12.62 -9.48 22.07
CA PHE A 202 -11.86 -9.89 23.25
C PHE A 202 -12.49 -11.10 23.93
N ASN A 203 -13.80 -11.06 24.21
CA ASN A 203 -14.52 -12.18 24.83
C ASN A 203 -14.47 -13.45 23.97
N LYS A 204 -14.59 -13.31 22.64
CA LYS A 204 -14.49 -14.45 21.72
C LYS A 204 -13.11 -15.12 21.77
N ILE A 205 -12.03 -14.32 21.79
CA ILE A 205 -10.66 -14.83 21.82
C ILE A 205 -10.38 -15.59 23.12
N ILE A 206 -10.84 -15.09 24.27
CA ILE A 206 -10.60 -15.78 25.55
C ILE A 206 -11.42 -17.06 25.68
N MET A 207 -12.62 -17.14 25.08
CA MET A 207 -13.44 -18.35 25.08
C MET A 207 -12.82 -19.48 24.23
N GLU A 208 -12.15 -19.17 23.12
CA GLU A 208 -11.42 -20.17 22.33
C GLU A 208 -10.22 -20.79 23.06
N VAL A 209 -9.70 -20.15 24.12
CA VAL A 209 -8.58 -20.67 24.92
C VAL A 209 -9.05 -21.53 26.10
N ALA A 210 -10.34 -21.49 26.45
CA ALA A 210 -10.93 -22.24 27.56
C ALA A 210 -11.47 -23.64 27.16
N THR A 211 -11.33 -24.01 25.88
CA THR A 211 -11.64 -25.33 25.30
C THR A 211 -10.38 -26.00 24.83
#